data_AF-A0A0T6Z7L0-F1
#
_entry.id   AF-A0A0T6Z7L0-F1
#
_cell.length_a   1.000
_cell.length_b   1.000
_cell.length_c   1.000
_cell.angle_alpha   90.00
_cell.angle_beta   90.00
_cell.angle_gamma   90.00
#
_symmetry.space_group_name_H-M   'P 1'
#
loop_
_entity.id
_entity.type
_entity.pdbx_description
1 polymer ?
#
loop_
_entity_poly.entity_id
_entity_poly.type
_entity_poly.pdbx_seq_one_letter_code
_entity_poly.pdbx_strand_id
1 'polypeptide(L)'
;MSEDAFNMSIRKFLKEVGITSQRKIEDTVREGSHLLPVGKSTEAAPTFHGASAKPDWLFPQATAPEATSSDWRPMFLDYLSLGYNAATAFSPTDVLPLTRRAKMLMMAESAISLLTLVLVAARAVNVLP
;
A
#
# COMPACT_ATOMS: atom_id res chain seq x y z
N MET A 1 33.81 26.07 16.01
CA MET A 1 33.03 25.82 14.77
C MET A 1 31.89 24.88 15.13
N SER A 2 30.67 25.25 14.78
CA SER A 2 29.42 24.78 15.39
C SER A 2 28.85 23.53 14.72
N GLU A 3 29.29 22.36 15.19
CA GLU A 3 28.76 21.05 14.77
C GLU A 3 27.25 20.93 15.04
N ASP A 4 26.77 21.53 16.13
CA ASP A 4 25.33 21.62 16.45
C ASP A 4 24.55 22.44 15.42
N ALA A 5 25.14 23.51 14.87
CA ALA A 5 24.49 24.31 13.83
C ALA A 5 24.40 23.55 12.51
N PHE A 6 25.41 22.73 12.21
CA PHE A 6 25.43 21.86 11.03
C PHE A 6 24.43 20.71 11.16
N ASN A 7 24.37 20.03 12.31
CA ASN A 7 23.40 18.97 12.56
C ASN A 7 21.96 19.48 12.54
N MET A 8 21.73 20.68 13.05
CA MET A 8 20.43 21.33 13.01
C MET A 8 20.07 21.81 11.60
N SER A 9 21.03 22.25 10.79
CA SER A 9 20.79 22.60 9.38
C SER A 9 20.50 21.36 8.52
N ILE A 10 21.22 20.25 8.71
CA ILE A 10 20.92 18.96 8.07
C ILE A 10 19.52 18.48 8.45
N ARG A 11 19.17 18.52 9.74
CA ARG A 11 17.82 18.13 10.19
C ARG A 11 16.73 19.01 9.60
N LYS A 12 16.95 20.33 9.54
CA LYS A 12 15.98 21.27 8.96
C LYS A 12 15.85 21.03 7.46
N PHE A 13 16.97 20.83 6.77
CA PHE A 13 17.02 20.50 5.35
C PHE A 13 16.30 19.19 5.04
N LEU A 14 16.54 18.11 5.80
CA LEU A 14 15.87 16.83 5.60
C LEU A 14 14.34 16.94 5.79
N LYS A 15 13.89 17.72 6.76
CA LYS A 15 12.46 18.01 6.95
C LYS A 15 11.90 18.83 5.79
N GLU A 16 12.62 19.85 5.35
CA GLU A 16 12.19 20.77 4.30
C GLU A 16 12.14 20.07 2.94
N VAL A 17 13.16 19.28 2.58
CA VAL A 17 13.18 18.45 1.36
C VAL A 17 12.09 17.37 1.42
N GLY A 18 11.89 16.74 2.57
CA GLY A 18 10.81 15.76 2.76
C GLY A 18 9.42 16.36 2.53
N ILE A 19 9.15 17.55 3.07
CA ILE A 19 7.84 18.22 2.95
C ILE A 19 7.64 18.83 1.55
N THR A 20 8.69 19.42 0.96
CA THR A 20 8.61 20.08 -0.35
C THR A 20 8.42 19.07 -1.49
N SER A 21 9.02 17.88 -1.37
CA SER A 21 8.87 16.82 -2.38
C SER A 21 7.44 16.29 -2.40
N GLN A 22 6.81 16.11 -1.23
CA GLN A 22 5.42 15.66 -1.17
C GLN A 22 4.43 16.71 -1.68
N ARG A 23 4.64 17.99 -1.34
CA ARG A 23 3.76 19.07 -1.78
C ARG A 23 3.80 19.26 -3.30
N LYS A 24 4.99 19.19 -3.90
CA LYS A 24 5.15 19.31 -5.36
C LYS A 24 4.48 18.16 -6.12
N ILE A 25 4.50 16.95 -5.56
CA ILE A 25 3.80 15.79 -6.14
C ILE A 25 2.27 15.97 -6.04
N GLU A 26 1.76 16.45 -4.89
CA GLU A 26 0.33 16.70 -4.73
C GLU A 26 -0.19 17.81 -5.65
N ASP A 27 0.58 18.87 -5.85
CA ASP A 27 0.22 19.97 -6.74
C ASP A 27 0.21 19.53 -8.21
N THR A 28 1.24 18.78 -8.67
CA THR A 28 1.27 18.23 -10.04
C THR A 28 0.14 17.23 -10.30
N VAL A 29 -0.20 16.38 -9.32
CA VAL A 29 -1.32 15.44 -9.44
C VAL A 29 -2.66 16.18 -9.54
N ARG A 30 -2.84 17.26 -8.78
CA ARG A 30 -4.04 18.09 -8.82
C ARG A 30 -4.16 18.83 -10.15
N GLU A 31 -3.07 19.40 -10.64
CA GLU A 31 -3.02 20.11 -11.92
C GLU A 31 -3.28 19.17 -13.11
N GLY A 32 -2.69 17.97 -13.10
CA GLY A 32 -2.94 16.94 -14.12
C GLY A 32 -4.37 16.37 -14.11
N SER A 33 -5.02 16.32 -12.95
CA SER A 33 -6.43 15.86 -12.85
C SER A 33 -7.45 16.83 -13.44
N HIS A 34 -7.08 18.10 -13.64
CA HIS A 34 -7.95 19.14 -14.18
C HIS A 34 -7.89 19.27 -15.72
N LEU A 35 -6.92 18.59 -16.37
CA LEU A 35 -6.70 18.60 -17.82
C LEU A 35 -7.39 17.44 -18.56
N LEU A 36 -7.97 16.49 -17.83
CA LEU A 36 -8.71 15.37 -18.43
C LEU A 36 -10.20 15.75 -18.53
N PRO A 37 -10.78 15.82 -19.75
CA PRO A 37 -12.20 16.06 -19.90
C PRO A 37 -12.99 14.90 -19.27
N VAL A 38 -13.82 15.23 -18.28
CA VAL A 38 -14.81 14.32 -17.72
C VAL A 38 -15.96 14.19 -18.74
N GLY A 39 -15.94 13.11 -19.53
CA GLY A 39 -17.00 12.71 -20.46
C GLY A 39 -16.45 11.85 -21.59
N LYS A 40 -17.05 10.72 -22.01
CA LYS A 40 -18.44 10.27 -21.93
C LYS A 40 -18.49 8.73 -21.97
N SER A 41 -19.44 8.17 -21.25
CA SER A 41 -19.85 6.78 -21.31
C SER A 41 -20.79 6.57 -22.51
N THR A 42 -20.33 5.95 -23.60
CA THR A 42 -21.15 5.35 -24.68
C THR A 42 -20.18 4.46 -25.48
N GLU A 43 -20.29 3.13 -25.55
CA GLU A 43 -21.27 2.38 -26.36
C GLU A 43 -21.27 0.88 -25.96
N ALA A 44 -22.34 0.17 -26.35
CA ALA A 44 -22.86 -1.05 -25.73
C ALA A 44 -22.18 -2.39 -26.10
N ALA A 45 -22.03 -3.26 -25.09
CA ALA A 45 -21.96 -4.72 -25.20
C ALA A 45 -22.59 -5.35 -23.93
N PRO A 46 -23.33 -6.47 -23.99
CA PRO A 46 -23.91 -7.07 -22.80
C PRO A 46 -22.84 -7.88 -22.08
N THR A 47 -22.07 -7.22 -21.24
CA THR A 47 -21.09 -7.87 -20.36
C THR A 47 -21.24 -7.31 -18.96
N PHE A 48 -21.51 -8.21 -18.02
CA PHE A 48 -21.72 -8.01 -16.59
C PHE A 48 -21.03 -6.76 -16.01
N HIS A 49 -21.84 -5.78 -15.60
CA HIS A 49 -21.38 -4.54 -14.94
C HIS A 49 -20.96 -4.83 -13.49
N GLY A 50 -19.78 -5.42 -13.31
CA GLY A 50 -19.16 -5.66 -12.01
C GLY A 50 -17.74 -5.12 -11.86
N ALA A 51 -17.17 -4.46 -12.88
CA ALA A 51 -15.76 -4.13 -12.91
C ALA A 51 -15.49 -2.74 -13.51
N SER A 52 -15.64 -1.68 -12.71
CA SER A 52 -14.97 -0.40 -12.99
C SER A 52 -14.56 0.33 -11.70
N ALA A 53 -14.41 -0.41 -10.59
CA ALA A 53 -13.68 0.10 -9.43
C ALA A 53 -12.18 -0.07 -9.70
N LYS A 54 -11.40 1.01 -9.61
CA LYS A 54 -9.93 0.91 -9.63
C LYS A 54 -9.50 -0.11 -8.56
N PRO A 55 -8.67 -1.11 -8.88
CA PRO A 55 -8.27 -2.12 -7.90
C PRO A 55 -7.50 -1.46 -6.74
N ASP A 56 -7.84 -1.83 -5.51
CA ASP A 56 -7.17 -1.36 -4.29
C ASP A 56 -5.77 -1.96 -4.11
N TRP A 57 -5.53 -3.13 -4.70
CA TRP A 57 -4.33 -3.95 -4.60
C TRP A 57 -3.89 -4.41 -5.98
N LEU A 58 -2.59 -4.33 -6.27
CA LEU A 58 -1.99 -4.87 -7.49
C LEU A 58 -1.24 -6.16 -7.15
N PHE A 59 -1.75 -7.28 -7.64
CA PHE A 59 -1.10 -8.57 -7.50
C PHE A 59 -0.04 -8.76 -8.61
N PRO A 60 1.04 -9.50 -8.37
CA PRO A 60 2.10 -9.72 -9.36
C PRO A 60 1.57 -10.42 -10.63
N GLN A 61 0.55 -11.27 -10.47
CA GLN A 61 -0.18 -11.93 -11.56
C GLN A 61 -0.86 -10.93 -12.51
N ALA A 62 -1.27 -9.76 -12.02
CA ALA A 62 -1.84 -8.70 -12.85
C ALA A 62 -0.77 -7.91 -13.64
N THR A 63 0.50 -8.00 -13.23
CA THR A 63 1.63 -7.29 -13.87
C THR A 63 2.31 -8.15 -14.94
N ALA A 64 2.11 -9.47 -14.94
CA ALA A 64 2.62 -10.41 -15.93
C ALA A 64 1.49 -11.23 -16.59
N PRO A 65 0.71 -10.63 -17.53
CA PRO A 65 -0.41 -11.28 -18.19
C PRO A 65 0.01 -12.49 -19.04
N GLU A 66 1.27 -12.56 -19.48
CA GLU A 66 1.81 -13.65 -20.30
C GLU A 66 2.05 -14.94 -19.50
N ALA A 67 2.26 -14.81 -18.18
CA ALA A 67 2.50 -15.93 -17.28
C ALA A 67 1.22 -16.42 -16.55
N THR A 68 0.07 -15.79 -16.83
CA THR A 68 -1.19 -16.04 -16.13
C THR A 68 -2.32 -16.40 -17.10
N SER A 69 -3.31 -17.16 -16.62
CA SER A 69 -4.46 -17.52 -17.44
C SER A 69 -5.29 -16.28 -17.77
N SER A 70 -5.87 -16.24 -18.97
CA SER A 70 -6.67 -15.10 -19.47
C SER A 70 -7.87 -14.72 -18.57
N ASP A 71 -8.28 -15.60 -17.64
CA ASP A 71 -9.38 -15.41 -16.70
C ASP A 71 -8.93 -15.25 -15.24
N TRP A 72 -7.66 -14.93 -15.00
CA TRP A 72 -7.12 -14.81 -13.64
C TRP A 72 -7.84 -13.73 -12.82
N ARG A 73 -8.27 -14.10 -11.61
CA ARG A 73 -8.88 -13.21 -10.62
C ARG A 73 -8.37 -13.56 -9.24
N PRO A 74 -8.11 -12.57 -8.37
CA PRO A 74 -7.64 -12.82 -7.01
C PRO A 74 -8.70 -13.59 -6.22
N MET A 75 -8.31 -14.73 -5.67
CA MET A 75 -9.14 -15.57 -4.83
C MET A 75 -8.81 -15.36 -3.35
N PHE A 76 -9.61 -15.97 -2.47
CA PHE A 76 -9.39 -15.92 -1.02
C PHE A 76 -7.96 -16.27 -0.61
N LEU A 77 -7.35 -17.28 -1.24
CA LEU A 77 -5.99 -17.72 -0.90
C LEU A 77 -4.92 -16.68 -1.24
N ASP A 78 -5.14 -15.86 -2.27
CA ASP A 78 -4.21 -14.77 -2.62
C ASP A 78 -4.22 -13.69 -1.54
N TYR A 79 -5.41 -13.37 -1.00
CA TYR A 79 -5.55 -12.44 0.13
C TYR A 79 -5.06 -13.03 1.46
N LEU A 80 -5.27 -14.33 1.68
CA LEU A 80 -4.75 -15.03 2.87
C LEU A 80 -3.22 -15.04 2.86
N SER A 81 -2.62 -15.33 1.70
CA SER A 81 -1.16 -15.29 1.51
C SER A 81 -0.62 -13.87 1.73
N LEU A 82 -1.28 -12.86 1.17
CA LEU A 82 -0.97 -11.46 1.42
C LEU A 82 -0.93 -11.13 2.91
N GLY A 83 -2.00 -11.46 3.65
CA GLY A 83 -2.08 -11.17 5.07
C GLY A 83 -1.08 -11.96 5.91
N TYR A 84 -0.87 -13.24 5.60
CA TYR A 84 0.14 -14.07 6.24
C TYR A 84 1.57 -13.50 6.07
N ASN A 85 1.91 -13.05 4.85
CA ASN A 85 3.20 -12.45 4.56
C ASN A 85 3.36 -11.07 5.24
N ALA A 86 2.29 -10.27 5.25
CA ALA A 86 2.26 -8.99 5.96
C ALA A 86 2.36 -9.13 7.50
N ALA A 87 1.82 -10.23 8.05
CA ALA A 87 1.85 -10.55 9.46
C ALA A 87 3.19 -11.11 9.94
N THR A 88 3.84 -11.94 9.10
CA THR A 88 5.10 -12.62 9.44
C THR A 88 6.34 -11.81 9.10
N ALA A 89 6.25 -10.83 8.20
CA ALA A 89 7.35 -9.96 7.76
C ALA A 89 8.59 -10.69 7.19
N PHE A 90 8.49 -11.99 6.91
CA PHE A 90 9.59 -12.82 6.40
C PHE A 90 9.53 -13.07 4.88
N SER A 91 8.64 -12.38 4.16
CA SER A 91 8.31 -12.70 2.77
C SER A 91 8.35 -11.48 1.87
N PRO A 92 8.72 -11.62 0.58
CA PRO A 92 8.58 -10.54 -0.39
C PRO A 92 7.11 -10.15 -0.50
N THR A 93 6.78 -8.94 -0.05
CA THR A 93 5.42 -8.42 -0.14
C THR A 93 5.14 -8.02 -1.59
N ASP A 94 4.81 -9.00 -2.42
CA ASP A 94 4.67 -8.81 -3.88
C ASP A 94 3.36 -8.11 -4.29
N VAL A 95 2.43 -7.89 -3.36
CA VAL A 95 1.19 -7.16 -3.61
C VAL A 95 1.35 -5.68 -3.26
N LEU A 96 1.18 -4.81 -4.25
CA LEU A 96 1.31 -3.37 -4.07
C LEU A 96 -0.04 -2.74 -3.67
N PRO A 97 -0.14 -2.07 -2.51
CA PRO A 97 -1.34 -1.32 -2.14
C PRO A 97 -1.44 -0.05 -3.00
N LEU A 98 -2.41 -0.01 -3.92
CA LEU A 98 -2.59 1.07 -4.87
C LEU A 98 -3.34 2.26 -4.27
N THR A 99 -4.31 2.01 -3.38
CA THR A 99 -5.12 3.07 -2.79
C THR A 99 -4.67 3.44 -1.38
N ARG A 100 -5.00 4.67 -0.95
CA ARG A 100 -4.72 5.15 0.42
C ARG A 100 -5.36 4.23 1.47
N ARG A 101 -6.54 3.67 1.19
CA ARG A 101 -7.25 2.75 2.10
C ARG A 101 -6.51 1.42 2.24
N ALA A 102 -6.07 0.83 1.13
CA ALA A 102 -5.28 -0.39 1.15
C ALA A 102 -4.00 -0.23 1.98
N LYS A 103 -3.30 0.90 1.82
CA LYS A 103 -2.11 1.22 2.64
C LYS A 103 -2.44 1.27 4.14
N MET A 104 -3.51 1.97 4.52
CA MET A 104 -3.92 2.06 5.92
C MET A 104 -4.36 0.71 6.50
N LEU A 105 -5.06 -0.11 5.71
CA LEU A 105 -5.46 -1.46 6.11
C LEU A 105 -4.25 -2.35 6.33
N MET A 106 -3.27 -2.33 5.42
CA MET A 106 -2.03 -3.10 5.54
C MET A 106 -1.24 -2.69 6.79
N MET A 107 -1.13 -1.38 7.06
CA MET A 107 -0.47 -0.88 8.28
C MET A 107 -1.20 -1.32 9.55
N ALA A 108 -2.54 -1.24 9.57
CA ALA A 108 -3.33 -1.64 10.72
C ALA A 108 -3.23 -3.15 10.98
N GLU A 109 -3.32 -3.97 9.94
CA GLU A 109 -3.18 -5.42 10.01
C GLU A 109 -1.83 -5.83 10.60
N SER A 110 -0.72 -5.35 10.03
CA SER A 110 0.62 -5.67 10.53
C SER A 110 0.82 -5.20 11.98
N ALA A 111 0.28 -4.04 12.36
CA ALA A 111 0.35 -3.56 13.74
C ALA A 111 -0.42 -4.46 14.71
N ILE A 112 -1.64 -4.88 14.36
CA ILE A 112 -2.46 -5.78 15.18
C ILE A 112 -1.78 -7.14 15.32
N SER A 113 -1.22 -7.68 14.23
CA SER A 113 -0.47 -8.94 14.24
C SER A 113 0.70 -8.89 15.21
N LEU A 114 1.54 -7.86 15.11
CA LEU A 114 2.71 -7.69 15.97
C LEU A 114 2.32 -7.53 17.45
N LEU A 115 1.30 -6.72 17.74
CA LEU A 115 0.78 -6.55 19.09
C LEU A 115 0.29 -7.88 19.67
N THR A 116 -0.43 -8.66 18.87
CA THR A 116 -0.93 -9.98 19.29
C THR A 116 0.24 -10.92 19.63
N LEU A 117 1.27 -10.97 18.79
CA LEU A 117 2.47 -11.78 19.03
C LEU A 117 3.18 -11.37 20.34
N VAL A 118 3.37 -10.07 20.55
CA VAL A 118 4.00 -9.53 21.77
C VAL A 118 3.19 -9.86 23.01
N LEU A 119 1.87 -9.68 22.98
CA LEU A 119 0.99 -9.98 24.10
C LEU A 119 0.97 -11.49 24.43
N VAL A 120 0.96 -12.35 23.40
CA VAL A 120 1.04 -13.81 23.58
C VAL A 120 2.38 -14.22 24.18
N ALA A 121 3.49 -13.67 23.70
CA ALA A 121 4.82 -13.94 24.24
C ALA A 121 4.95 -13.47 25.70
N ALA A 122 4.49 -12.25 26.01
CA ALA A 122 4.46 -11.74 27.38
C ALA A 122 3.63 -12.62 28.31
N ARG A 123 2.46 -13.07 27.84
CA ARG A 123 1.59 -14.00 28.59
C ARG A 123 2.24 -15.37 28.78
N ALA A 124 2.95 -15.88 27.78
CA ALA A 124 3.65 -17.17 27.86
C ALA A 124 4.78 -17.13 28.89
N VAL A 125 5.57 -16.05 28.91
CA VAL A 125 6.63 -15.84 29.90
C VAL A 125 6.05 -15.72 31.32
N ASN A 126 4.95 -14.98 31.48
CA ASN A 126 4.32 -14.80 32.79
C ASN A 126 3.69 -16.09 33.36
N VAL A 127 3.49 -17.13 32.56
CA VAL A 127 2.89 -18.41 32.97
C VAL A 127 3.95 -19.49 33.21
N LEU A 128 5.23 -19.24 32.89
CA LEU A 128 6.32 -20.14 33.23
C LEU A 128 6.65 -20.02 34.74
N PRO A 129 6.64 -21.14 35.49
CA PRO A 129 6.94 -21.15 36.93
C PRO A 129 8.41 -20.90 37.25
#